data_AF-Q9X9I9-F1
#
_entry.id   AF-Q9X9I9-F1
#
_cell.length_a   1.000
_cell.length_b   1.000
_cell.length_c   1.000
_cell.angle_alpha   90.00
_cell.angle_beta   90.00
_cell.angle_gamma   90.00
#
_symmetry.space_group_name_H-M   'P 1'
#
loop_
_entity.id
_entity.type
_entity.pdbx_description
1 polymer ?
#
loop_
_entity_poly.entity_id
_entity_poly.type
_entity_poly.pdbx_seq_one_letter_code
_entity_poly.pdbx_strand_id
1 'polypeptide(L)'
;IQDEIDMAGVDAASMDAYAASDPAECFAVLSEYFFSAPELLENRFPLVYRHFCTFYRQDPLARLKRWENESQNIESSSPMG
;
A
#
# COMPACT_ATOMS: atom_id res chain seq x y z
N ILE A 1 -36.81 -2.79 8.75
CA ILE A 1 -35.97 -1.64 8.32
C ILE A 1 -35.44 -1.01 9.60
N GLN A 2 -34.11 -0.85 9.66
CA GLN A 2 -33.24 -0.52 10.80
C GLN A 2 -32.82 -1.69 11.71
N ASP A 3 -31.56 -2.08 11.54
CA ASP A 3 -30.55 -2.43 12.57
C ASP A 3 -29.21 -2.40 11.81
N GLU A 4 -28.54 -1.24 11.71
CA GLU A 4 -27.50 -0.80 12.64
C GLU A 4 -26.23 -1.65 12.54
N ILE A 5 -25.27 -1.25 11.70
CA ILE A 5 -23.84 -1.35 12.01
C ILE A 5 -23.08 -0.25 11.24
N ASP A 6 -23.22 0.98 11.73
CA ASP A 6 -22.24 2.04 11.51
C ASP A 6 -21.05 1.76 12.43
N MET A 7 -20.07 0.97 11.97
CA MET A 7 -18.86 0.72 12.76
C MET A 7 -17.64 0.19 11.97
N ALA A 8 -17.47 0.58 10.71
CA ALA A 8 -16.27 0.22 9.92
C ALA A 8 -15.05 1.11 10.27
N GLY A 9 -14.89 1.49 11.55
CA GLY A 9 -13.87 2.45 12.02
C GLY A 9 -12.92 1.92 13.09
N VAL A 10 -13.07 0.67 13.56
CA VAL A 10 -12.30 0.13 14.70
C VAL A 10 -11.71 -1.26 14.39
N ASP A 11 -11.48 -1.62 13.12
CA ASP A 11 -10.83 -2.90 12.77
C ASP A 11 -9.53 -2.75 11.96
N ALA A 12 -8.96 -1.54 11.89
CA ALA A 12 -7.63 -1.33 11.31
C ALA A 12 -6.50 -2.05 12.08
N ALA A 13 -6.78 -2.62 13.26
CA ALA A 13 -5.81 -3.33 14.09
C ALA A 13 -6.03 -4.86 14.15
N SER A 14 -7.11 -5.41 13.59
CA SER A 14 -7.40 -6.86 13.61
C SER A 14 -7.00 -7.59 12.32
N MET A 15 -6.34 -6.88 11.41
CA MET A 15 -5.80 -7.41 10.14
C MET A 15 -4.93 -8.67 10.29
N ASP A 16 -4.41 -8.98 11.49
CA ASP A 16 -3.56 -10.15 11.71
C ASP A 16 -4.34 -11.48 11.87
N ALA A 17 -5.67 -11.48 12.02
CA ALA A 17 -6.45 -12.72 12.20
C ALA A 17 -7.37 -13.08 11.02
N TYR A 18 -7.88 -12.10 10.27
CA TYR A 18 -8.80 -12.38 9.15
C TYR A 18 -8.07 -12.73 7.84
N ALA A 19 -6.79 -12.38 7.71
CA ALA A 19 -5.94 -12.75 6.58
C ALA A 19 -5.48 -14.22 6.59
N ALA A 20 -6.03 -15.07 7.46
CA ALA A 20 -5.71 -16.51 7.50
C ALA A 20 -6.87 -17.42 7.08
N SER A 21 -8.06 -16.87 6.78
CA SER A 21 -9.28 -17.68 6.58
C SER A 21 -9.76 -17.80 5.13
N ASP A 22 -9.47 -16.82 4.26
CA ASP A 22 -9.81 -16.90 2.82
C ASP A 22 -8.69 -16.28 1.94
N PRO A 23 -8.06 -17.06 1.04
CA PRO A 23 -7.05 -16.55 0.11
C PRO A 23 -7.49 -15.36 -0.75
N ALA A 24 -8.79 -15.24 -1.06
CA ALA A 24 -9.32 -14.13 -1.85
C ALA A 24 -9.28 -12.80 -1.08
N GLU A 25 -9.63 -12.83 0.21
CA GLU A 25 -9.58 -11.66 1.09
C GLU A 25 -8.12 -11.23 1.32
N CYS A 26 -7.19 -12.17 1.50
CA CYS A 26 -5.76 -11.86 1.56
C CYS A 26 -5.30 -11.14 0.31
N PHE A 27 -5.70 -11.63 -0.87
CA PHE A 27 -5.33 -11.03 -2.14
C PHE A 27 -5.91 -9.61 -2.27
N ALA A 28 -7.16 -9.39 -1.85
CA ALA A 28 -7.79 -8.08 -1.87
C ALA A 28 -7.06 -7.08 -0.96
N VAL A 29 -6.78 -7.46 0.29
CA VAL A 29 -6.03 -6.62 1.25
C VAL A 29 -4.64 -6.31 0.72
N LEU A 30 -3.88 -7.31 0.27
CA LEU A 30 -2.54 -7.09 -0.28
C LEU A 30 -2.57 -6.21 -1.54
N SER A 31 -3.63 -6.29 -2.34
CA SER A 31 -3.84 -5.43 -3.50
C SER A 31 -4.08 -3.98 -3.08
N GLU A 32 -4.85 -3.75 -2.02
CA GLU A 32 -5.03 -2.42 -1.45
C GLU A 32 -3.68 -1.83 -1.01
N TYR A 33 -2.91 -2.58 -0.21
CA TYR A 33 -1.57 -2.17 0.22
C TYR A 33 -0.62 -1.90 -0.94
N PHE A 34 -0.69 -2.69 -2.01
CA PHE A 34 0.15 -2.49 -3.20
C PHE A 34 -0.07 -1.12 -3.86
N PHE A 35 -1.29 -0.58 -3.82
CA PHE A 35 -1.59 0.73 -4.42
C PHE A 35 -1.55 1.89 -3.43
N SER A 36 -1.88 1.66 -2.15
CA SER A 36 -1.96 2.71 -1.12
C SER A 36 -0.64 2.96 -0.38
N ALA A 37 0.10 1.89 -0.04
CA ALA A 37 1.33 1.95 0.75
C ALA A 37 2.35 0.88 0.27
N PRO A 38 2.84 0.98 -0.97
CA PRO A 38 3.71 -0.04 -1.58
C PRO A 38 5.03 -0.25 -0.82
N GLU A 39 5.53 0.75 -0.11
CA GLU A 39 6.74 0.69 0.72
C GLU A 39 6.57 -0.23 1.94
N LEU A 40 5.39 -0.25 2.56
CA LEU A 40 5.09 -1.15 3.68
C LEU A 40 5.00 -2.60 3.19
N LEU A 41 4.37 -2.80 2.04
CA LEU A 41 4.24 -4.12 1.43
C LEU A 41 5.61 -4.68 0.98
N GLU A 42 6.46 -3.86 0.38
CA GLU A 42 7.81 -4.28 -0.05
C GLU A 42 8.71 -4.61 1.15
N ASN A 43 8.63 -3.83 2.23
CA ASN A 43 9.40 -4.08 3.45
C ASN A 43 8.95 -5.36 4.18
N ARG A 44 7.64 -5.59 4.31
CA ARG A 44 7.08 -6.74 5.03
C ARG A 44 7.14 -8.04 4.21
N PHE A 45 6.83 -7.97 2.91
CA PHE A 45 6.70 -9.12 2.01
C PHE A 45 7.30 -8.86 0.62
N PRO A 46 8.63 -8.76 0.48
CA PRO A 46 9.28 -8.36 -0.77
C PRO A 46 9.00 -9.31 -1.94
N LEU A 47 8.89 -10.62 -1.69
CA LEU A 47 8.56 -11.61 -2.71
C LEU A 47 7.14 -11.44 -3.25
N VAL A 48 6.18 -11.17 -2.36
CA VAL A 48 4.77 -10.92 -2.73
C VAL A 48 4.68 -9.65 -3.57
N TYR A 49 5.36 -8.58 -3.15
CA TYR A 49 5.44 -7.34 -3.93
C TYR A 49 5.93 -7.59 -5.37
N ARG A 50 6.99 -8.38 -5.56
CA ARG A 50 7.50 -8.73 -6.90
C ARG A 50 6.50 -9.52 -7.75
N HIS A 51 5.74 -10.42 -7.14
CA HIS A 51 4.67 -11.13 -7.83
C HIS A 51 3.55 -10.17 -8.25
N PHE A 52 3.16 -9.23 -7.39
CA PHE A 52 2.16 -8.21 -7.70
C PHE A 52 2.64 -7.27 -8.81
N CYS A 53 3.91 -6.87 -8.81
CA CYS A 53 4.47 -6.09 -9.92
C CYS A 53 4.36 -6.83 -11.26
N THR A 54 4.61 -8.15 -11.25
CA THR A 54 4.52 -8.97 -12.46
C THR A 54 3.05 -9.15 -12.89
N PHE A 55 2.16 -9.38 -11.93
CA PHE A 55 0.73 -9.60 -12.16
C PHE A 55 0.02 -8.33 -12.68
N TYR A 56 0.18 -7.20 -11.99
CA TYR A 56 -0.42 -5.92 -12.38
C TYR A 56 0.39 -5.17 -13.44
N ARG A 57 1.61 -5.61 -13.75
CA ARG A 57 2.55 -4.96 -14.69
C ARG A 57 2.84 -3.50 -14.33
N GLN A 58 2.82 -3.19 -13.03
CA GLN A 58 3.03 -1.86 -12.47
C GLN A 58 4.05 -1.93 -11.33
N ASP A 59 4.76 -0.83 -11.07
CA ASP A 59 5.66 -0.70 -9.92
C ASP A 59 5.36 0.63 -9.18
N PRO A 60 4.34 0.64 -8.29
CA PRO A 60 3.94 1.84 -7.56
C PRO A 60 5.07 2.41 -6.69
N LEU A 61 5.90 1.56 -6.08
CA LEU A 61 7.05 1.99 -5.29
C LEU A 61 8.09 2.72 -6.14
N ALA A 62 8.39 2.22 -7.34
CA ALA A 62 9.31 2.90 -8.24
C ALA A 62 8.77 4.28 -8.67
N ARG A 63 7.46 4.39 -8.87
CA ARG A 63 6.81 5.68 -9.16
C ARG A 63 6.91 6.65 -7.98
N LEU A 64 6.66 6.17 -6.75
CA LEU A 64 6.77 6.97 -5.53
C LEU A 64 8.20 7.49 -5.33
N LYS A 65 9.20 6.60 -5.40
CA LYS A 65 10.62 6.97 -5.27
C LYS A 65 11.06 8.00 -6.30
N ARG A 66 10.54 7.94 -7.53
CA ARG A 66 10.81 8.95 -8.56
C ARG A 66 10.30 10.33 -8.13
N TRP A 67 9.07 10.42 -7.62
CA TRP A 67 8.48 11.68 -7.18
C TRP A 67 9.19 12.27 -5.95
N GLU A 68 9.62 11.42 -5.02
CA GLU A 68 10.42 11.85 -3.86
C GLU A 68 11.75 12.46 -4.34
N ASN A 69 12.46 11.77 -5.23
CA ASN A 69 13.73 12.26 -5.77
C ASN A 69 13.56 13.59 -6.55
N GLU A 70 12.48 13.72 -7.33
CA GLU A 70 12.17 14.95 -8.07
C GLU A 70 11.86 16.12 -7.12
N SER A 71 11.10 15.88 -6.06
CA SER A 71 10.78 16.89 -5.03
C SER A 71 12.03 17.39 -4.30
N GLN A 72 12.91 16.46 -3.88
CA GLN A 72 14.17 16.79 -3.19
C GLN A 72 15.13 17.61 -4.06
N ASN A 73 15.13 17.36 -5.38
CA ASN A 73 15.96 18.11 -6.32
C ASN A 73 15.47 19.57 -6.49
N ILE A 74 14.15 19.78 -6.52
CA ILE A 74 13.55 21.12 -6.65
C ILE A 74 13.83 21.97 -5.40
N GLU A 75 13.72 21.39 -4.20
CA GLU A 75 14.04 22.07 -2.94
C GLU A 75 15.54 22.41 -2.82
N SER A 76 16.41 21.51 -3.28
CA SER A 76 17.87 21.71 -3.26
C SER A 76 18.37 22.75 -4.28
N SER A 77 17.60 23.00 -5.35
CA SER A 77 17.97 23.91 -6.44
C SER A 77 17.43 25.33 -6.27
N SER A 78 16.71 25.63 -5.18
CA SER A 78 16.25 27.00 -4.87
C SER A 78 17.29 27.72 -4.01
N PRO A 79 17.99 28.76 -4.51
CA PRO A 79 18.79 29.61 -3.64
C PRO A 79 17.83 30.41 -2.75
N MET A 80 17.99 30.32 -1.43
CA MET A 80 17.39 31.29 -0.52
C MET A 80 17.83 32.69 -0.96
N GLY A 81 16.88 33.48 -1.45
CA GLY A 81 17.02 34.92 -1.62
C GLY A 81 16.73 35.66 -0.33
#